data_AF-A0A6V7W772-F1
#
_entry.id   AF-A0A6V7W772-F1
#
_cell.length_a   1.000
_cell.length_b   1.000
_cell.length_c   1.000
_cell.angle_alpha   90.00
_cell.angle_beta   90.00
_cell.angle_gamma   90.00
#
_symmetry.space_group_name_H-M   'P 1'
#
loop_
_entity.id
_entity.type
_entity.pdbx_description
1 polymer ?
#
loop_
_entity_poly.entity_id
_entity_poly.type
_entity_poly.pdbx_seq_one_letter_code
_entity_poly.pdbx_strand_id
1 'polypeptide(L)'
;MPINDSQIILPNNTRKASVAHPYVMPPLTRLRIQQSFRNAKPIIGHKILKRASTLRNELKIFVNNLTKETANKLEENIFRLVVNCVTNVDFPSKVASNSFAFGEFFAQFCIFGFRPDFFSTIADAMVAECVRQDGGAQKRCETLMAWSLLMQFIFSNVRDGYYAEVRQQRRSSLPQQLFLLKQNNLNNAVTGRGSL
;
A
#
# COMPACT_ATOMS: atom_id res chain seq x y z
N MET A 1 -26.75 -2.01 -60.68
CA MET A 1 -27.35 -1.75 -59.36
C MET A 1 -26.23 -1.46 -58.37
N PRO A 2 -26.44 -0.50 -57.45
CA PRO A 2 -25.38 0.35 -56.91
C PRO A 2 -24.60 -0.26 -55.75
N ILE A 3 -23.36 0.23 -55.64
CA ILE A 3 -22.46 0.16 -54.50
C ILE A 3 -23.13 0.92 -53.35
N ASN A 4 -23.32 0.28 -52.20
CA ASN A 4 -23.84 0.95 -51.02
C ASN A 4 -22.69 1.29 -50.07
N ASP A 5 -22.20 2.53 -50.20
CA ASP A 5 -21.39 3.20 -49.20
C ASP A 5 -22.25 3.44 -47.96
N SER A 6 -21.92 2.74 -46.87
CA SER A 6 -22.43 3.08 -45.55
C SER A 6 -21.25 3.21 -44.61
N GLN A 7 -20.79 4.46 -44.48
CA GLN A 7 -19.95 4.90 -43.37
C GLN A 7 -20.61 4.51 -42.05
N ILE A 8 -19.98 3.62 -41.29
CA ILE A 8 -20.27 3.47 -39.86
C ILE A 8 -19.01 3.85 -39.09
N ILE A 9 -19.16 5.00 -38.45
CA ILE A 9 -18.26 5.68 -37.54
C ILE A 9 -17.81 4.72 -36.43
N LEU A 10 -16.49 4.61 -36.25
CA LEU A 10 -15.85 4.00 -35.08
C LEU A 10 -16.12 4.85 -33.82
N PRO A 11 -16.69 4.31 -32.73
CA PRO A 11 -16.54 4.93 -31.42
C PRO A 11 -15.32 4.34 -30.70
N ASN A 12 -14.32 5.21 -30.56
CA ASN A 12 -13.21 5.20 -29.60
C ASN A 12 -13.24 4.12 -28.50
N ASN A 13 -12.38 3.13 -28.66
CA ASN A 13 -11.87 2.34 -27.55
C ASN A 13 -10.78 3.15 -26.82
N THR A 14 -11.12 3.84 -25.74
CA THR A 14 -10.26 4.02 -24.55
C THR A 14 -10.95 4.90 -23.52
N ARG A 15 -11.74 4.25 -22.67
CA ARG A 15 -11.91 4.57 -21.24
C ARG A 15 -12.82 3.51 -20.62
N LYS A 16 -12.28 2.29 -20.45
CA LYS A 16 -12.80 1.42 -19.39
C LYS A 16 -12.34 2.05 -18.08
N ALA A 17 -13.18 2.94 -17.53
CA ALA A 17 -13.18 3.18 -16.10
C ALA A 17 -13.19 1.81 -15.42
N SER A 18 -12.19 1.51 -14.60
CA SER A 18 -12.14 0.23 -13.90
C SER A 18 -13.41 0.14 -13.07
N VAL A 19 -14.30 -0.76 -13.48
CA VAL A 19 -15.50 -1.08 -12.72
C VAL A 19 -14.98 -1.66 -11.42
N ALA A 20 -14.95 -0.82 -10.38
CA ALA A 20 -14.72 -1.24 -9.02
C ALA A 20 -15.83 -2.25 -8.70
N HIS A 21 -15.53 -3.53 -8.83
CA HIS A 21 -16.31 -4.52 -8.13
C HIS A 21 -16.19 -4.14 -6.65
N PRO A 22 -17.27 -3.77 -5.95
CA PRO A 22 -17.18 -3.58 -4.52
C PRO A 22 -16.71 -4.92 -3.99
N TYR A 23 -15.51 -4.94 -3.40
CA TYR A 23 -14.98 -6.14 -2.76
C TYR A 23 -15.93 -6.49 -1.62
N VAL A 24 -16.90 -7.35 -1.88
CA VAL A 24 -17.83 -7.84 -0.86
C VAL A 24 -17.30 -9.19 -0.43
N MET A 25 -16.59 -9.21 0.69
CA MET A 25 -16.12 -10.46 1.26
C MET A 25 -17.32 -11.32 1.70
N PRO A 26 -17.38 -12.62 1.38
CA PRO A 26 -18.49 -13.48 1.79
C PRO A 26 -18.69 -13.51 3.32
N PRO A 27 -19.93 -13.59 3.84
CA PRO A 27 -20.20 -13.53 5.29
C PRO A 27 -19.41 -14.54 6.13
N LEU A 28 -19.33 -15.78 5.67
CA LEU A 28 -18.57 -16.84 6.37
C LEU A 28 -17.06 -16.52 6.42
N THR A 29 -16.53 -15.95 5.36
CA THR A 29 -15.12 -15.52 5.28
C THR A 29 -14.84 -14.38 6.28
N ARG A 30 -15.76 -13.42 6.41
CA ARG A 30 -15.67 -12.32 7.38
C ARG A 30 -15.68 -12.83 8.82
N LEU A 31 -16.64 -13.69 9.14
CA LEU A 31 -16.75 -14.31 10.46
C LEU A 31 -15.48 -15.09 10.81
N ARG A 32 -14.91 -15.83 9.84
CA ARG A 32 -13.68 -16.57 10.05
C ARG A 32 -12.53 -15.67 10.48
N ILE A 33 -12.31 -14.57 9.75
CA ILE A 33 -11.26 -13.59 10.03
C ILE A 33 -11.45 -12.97 11.42
N GLN A 34 -12.66 -12.54 11.76
CA GLN A 34 -12.95 -11.94 13.06
C GLN A 34 -12.69 -12.91 14.22
N GLN A 35 -13.11 -14.17 14.08
CA GLN A 35 -12.86 -15.21 15.08
C GLN A 35 -11.37 -15.52 15.22
N SER A 36 -10.67 -15.67 14.10
CA SER A 36 -9.23 -15.94 14.04
C SER A 36 -8.39 -14.84 14.71
N PHE A 37 -8.86 -13.59 14.67
CA PHE A 37 -8.14 -12.44 15.21
C PHE A 37 -8.59 -11.98 16.60
N ARG A 38 -9.66 -12.57 17.16
CA ARG A 38 -10.32 -12.09 18.39
C ARG A 38 -9.38 -11.87 19.59
N ASN A 39 -8.36 -12.73 19.71
CA ASN A 39 -7.40 -12.72 20.82
C ASN A 39 -6.02 -12.20 20.40
N ALA A 40 -5.92 -11.48 19.29
CA ALA A 40 -4.65 -10.94 18.79
C ALA A 40 -4.08 -9.90 19.76
N LYS A 41 -2.81 -10.06 20.11
CA LYS A 41 -2.06 -9.10 20.94
C LYS A 41 -1.26 -8.16 20.04
N PRO A 42 -0.96 -6.92 20.48
CA PRO A 42 -0.16 -5.96 19.69
C PRO A 42 1.16 -6.51 19.15
N ILE A 43 1.77 -7.46 19.86
CA ILE A 43 2.99 -8.17 19.45
C ILE A 43 2.90 -8.85 18.07
N ILE A 44 1.69 -9.04 17.52
CA ILE A 44 1.54 -9.58 16.17
C ILE A 44 2.19 -8.67 15.12
N GLY A 45 2.18 -7.34 15.31
CA GLY A 45 2.85 -6.40 14.40
C GLY A 45 4.36 -6.65 14.32
N HIS A 46 5.00 -6.81 15.47
CA HIS A 46 6.41 -7.23 15.58
C HIS A 46 6.67 -8.57 14.89
N LYS A 47 5.83 -9.57 15.16
CA LYS A 47 5.97 -10.92 14.57
C LYS A 47 5.86 -10.89 13.05
N ILE A 48 4.95 -10.09 12.51
CA ILE A 48 4.78 -9.89 11.07
C ILE A 48 6.05 -9.29 10.46
N LEU A 49 6.54 -8.17 11.02
CA LEU A 49 7.71 -7.49 10.48
C LEU A 49 8.97 -8.36 10.57
N LYS A 50 9.13 -9.07 11.69
CA LYS A 50 10.20 -10.06 11.88
C LYS A 50 10.13 -11.17 10.84
N ARG A 51 8.96 -11.77 10.63
CA ARG A 51 8.76 -12.81 9.60
C ARG A 51 9.06 -12.27 8.20
N ALA A 52 8.54 -11.10 7.85
CA ALA A 52 8.79 -10.51 6.53
C ALA A 52 10.29 -10.30 6.29
N SER A 53 11.03 -9.85 7.31
CA SER A 53 12.49 -9.70 7.26
C SER A 53 13.21 -11.04 7.09
N THR A 54 12.69 -12.16 7.63
CA THR A 54 13.27 -13.49 7.38
C THR A 54 12.99 -13.99 5.96
N LEU A 55 11.88 -13.59 5.35
CA LEU A 55 11.51 -14.01 3.99
C LEU A 55 12.31 -13.27 2.91
N ARG A 56 12.79 -12.05 3.21
CA ARG A 56 13.46 -11.20 2.22
C ARG A 56 14.60 -10.40 2.84
N ASN A 57 15.82 -10.67 2.37
CA ASN A 57 17.02 -10.07 2.92
C ASN A 57 17.10 -8.55 2.71
N GLU A 58 16.62 -8.02 1.58
CA GLU A 58 16.61 -6.57 1.36
C GLU A 58 15.66 -5.86 2.31
N LEU A 59 14.53 -6.50 2.64
CA LEU A 59 13.59 -5.97 3.64
C LEU A 59 14.23 -5.99 5.03
N LYS A 60 14.97 -7.05 5.38
CA LYS A 60 15.75 -7.11 6.62
C LYS A 60 16.77 -5.98 6.72
N ILE A 61 17.52 -5.72 5.64
CA ILE A 61 18.50 -4.63 5.59
C ILE A 61 17.79 -3.28 5.79
N PHE A 62 16.67 -3.06 5.08
CA PHE A 62 15.85 -1.86 5.26
C PHE A 62 15.44 -1.66 6.72
N VAL A 63 14.84 -2.68 7.35
CA VAL A 63 14.38 -2.59 8.76
C VAL A 63 15.54 -2.33 9.71
N ASN A 64 16.70 -2.98 9.50
CA ASN A 64 17.88 -2.79 10.33
C ASN A 64 18.49 -1.39 10.24
N ASN A 65 18.24 -0.66 9.15
CA ASN A 65 18.70 0.72 8.96
C ASN A 65 17.75 1.75 9.61
N LEU A 66 16.57 1.32 10.07
CA LEU A 66 15.66 2.20 10.80
C LEU A 66 16.13 2.39 12.25
N THR A 67 15.85 3.55 12.83
CA THR A 67 15.99 3.71 14.28
C THR A 67 15.00 2.80 15.00
N LYS A 68 15.32 2.40 16.23
CA LYS A 68 14.45 1.56 17.06
C LYS A 68 13.04 2.16 17.22
N GLU A 69 12.96 3.48 17.38
CA GLU A 69 11.68 4.19 17.49
C GLU A 69 10.85 4.08 16.20
N THR A 70 11.48 4.28 15.05
CA THR A 70 10.82 4.17 13.74
C THR A 70 10.38 2.74 13.45
N ALA A 71 11.21 1.75 13.78
CA ALA A 71 10.85 0.34 13.67
C ALA A 71 9.66 0.00 14.57
N ASN A 72 9.64 0.45 15.83
CA ASN A 72 8.50 0.24 16.73
C ASN A 72 7.21 0.87 16.19
N LYS A 73 7.28 2.11 15.68
CA LYS A 73 6.15 2.79 15.03
C LYS A 73 5.66 2.01 13.82
N LEU A 74 6.56 1.40 13.05
CA LEU A 74 6.20 0.56 11.91
C LEU A 74 5.42 -0.69 12.35
N GLU A 75 5.90 -1.39 13.38
CA GLU A 75 5.25 -2.56 13.97
C GLU A 75 3.85 -2.22 14.52
N GLU A 76 3.71 -1.08 15.20
CA GLU A 76 2.43 -0.58 15.70
C GLU A 76 1.46 -0.27 14.55
N ASN A 77 1.93 0.39 13.49
CA ASN A 77 1.09 0.69 12.33
C ASN A 77 0.65 -0.59 11.58
N ILE A 78 1.52 -1.60 11.50
CA ILE A 78 1.18 -2.93 10.97
C ILE A 78 0.05 -3.55 11.81
N PHE A 79 0.19 -3.55 13.14
CA PHE A 79 -0.85 -4.07 14.02
C PHE A 79 -2.17 -3.30 13.86
N ARG A 80 -2.11 -1.97 13.87
CA ARG A 80 -3.28 -1.09 13.74
C ARG A 80 -4.00 -1.29 12.42
N LEU A 81 -3.28 -1.46 11.31
CA LEU A 81 -3.89 -1.80 10.02
C LEU A 81 -4.73 -3.06 10.13
N VAL A 82 -4.16 -4.16 10.66
CA VAL A 82 -4.87 -5.43 10.74
C VAL A 82 -6.10 -5.30 11.65
N VAL A 83 -5.97 -4.67 12.82
CA VAL A 83 -7.10 -4.43 13.74
C VAL A 83 -8.21 -3.62 13.05
N ASN A 84 -7.87 -2.50 12.42
CA ASN A 84 -8.84 -1.61 11.78
C ASN A 84 -9.54 -2.30 10.60
N CYS A 85 -8.82 -3.08 9.81
CA CYS A 85 -9.41 -3.82 8.68
C CYS A 85 -10.30 -4.97 9.15
N VAL A 86 -9.91 -5.71 10.20
CA VAL A 86 -10.73 -6.81 10.76
C VAL A 86 -12.00 -6.28 11.42
N THR A 87 -11.89 -5.21 12.21
CA THR A 87 -13.05 -4.60 12.89
C THR A 87 -14.05 -3.98 11.91
N ASN A 88 -13.59 -3.55 10.73
CA ASN A 88 -14.42 -2.95 9.70
C ASN A 88 -14.61 -3.86 8.48
N VAL A 89 -14.38 -5.18 8.60
CA VAL A 89 -14.39 -6.10 7.45
C VAL A 89 -15.74 -6.15 6.70
N ASP A 90 -16.84 -5.78 7.37
CA ASP A 90 -18.18 -5.64 6.78
C ASP A 90 -18.35 -4.36 5.93
N PHE A 91 -17.40 -3.42 6.01
CA PHE A 91 -17.44 -2.12 5.35
C PHE A 91 -16.24 -1.97 4.39
N PRO A 92 -16.35 -2.45 3.13
CA PRO A 92 -15.24 -2.44 2.17
C PRO A 92 -14.62 -1.06 1.96
N SER A 93 -15.43 0.01 1.99
CA SER A 93 -14.97 1.40 1.88
C SER A 93 -14.06 1.81 3.06
N LYS A 94 -14.38 1.39 4.28
CA LYS A 94 -13.53 1.64 5.46
C LYS A 94 -12.25 0.83 5.40
N VAL A 95 -12.32 -0.43 4.98
CA VAL A 95 -11.12 -1.27 4.78
C VAL A 95 -10.21 -0.66 3.73
N ALA A 96 -10.76 -0.21 2.60
CA ALA A 96 -10.03 0.49 1.55
C ALA A 96 -9.36 1.77 2.07
N SER A 97 -10.10 2.63 2.77
CA SER A 97 -9.59 3.88 3.34
C SER A 97 -8.47 3.65 4.36
N ASN A 98 -8.63 2.71 5.29
CA ASN A 98 -7.58 2.35 6.26
C ASN A 98 -6.32 1.81 5.56
N SER A 99 -6.51 0.98 4.52
CA SER A 99 -5.41 0.41 3.74
C SER A 99 -4.66 1.47 2.94
N PHE A 100 -5.40 2.40 2.34
CA PHE A 100 -4.85 3.52 1.59
C PHE A 100 -3.98 4.40 2.49
N ALA A 101 -4.51 4.82 3.65
CA ALA A 101 -3.78 5.63 4.63
C ALA A 101 -2.50 4.95 5.14
N PHE A 102 -2.51 3.62 5.28
CA PHE A 102 -1.31 2.86 5.61
C PHE A 102 -0.27 2.92 4.48
N GLY A 103 -0.71 2.86 3.22
CA GLY A 103 0.16 3.08 2.06
C GLY A 103 0.81 4.45 2.05
N GLU A 104 0.04 5.51 2.34
CA GLU A 104 0.53 6.88 2.46
C GLU A 104 1.59 6.99 3.57
N PHE A 105 1.32 6.44 4.77
CA PHE A 105 2.29 6.36 5.85
C PHE A 105 3.60 5.69 5.42
N PHE A 106 3.54 4.64 4.60
CA PHE A 106 4.74 3.95 4.12
C PHE A 106 5.57 4.74 3.11
N ALA A 107 4.97 5.70 2.40
CA ALA A 107 5.66 6.52 1.41
C ALA A 107 6.80 7.34 2.03
N GLN A 108 6.66 7.76 3.29
CA GLN A 108 7.73 8.46 4.02
C GLN A 108 9.01 7.63 4.14
N PHE A 109 8.92 6.29 4.00
CA PHE A 109 10.08 5.40 4.08
C PHE A 109 10.82 5.24 2.74
N CYS A 110 10.30 5.81 1.65
CA CYS A 110 10.94 5.76 0.34
C CYS A 110 12.38 6.32 0.38
N ILE A 111 12.61 7.39 1.14
CA ILE A 111 13.94 8.00 1.30
C ILE A 111 14.92 7.12 2.09
N PHE A 112 14.40 6.18 2.88
CA PHE A 112 15.18 5.18 3.64
C PHE A 112 15.38 3.89 2.84
N GLY A 113 15.04 3.88 1.55
CA GLY A 113 15.21 2.73 0.67
C GLY A 113 14.06 1.73 0.70
N PHE A 114 12.89 2.10 1.26
CA PHE A 114 11.70 1.26 1.13
C PHE A 114 11.30 1.11 -0.34
N ARG A 115 10.91 -0.11 -0.72
CA ARG A 115 10.45 -0.41 -2.08
C ARG A 115 9.05 -1.02 -2.06
N PRO A 116 8.15 -0.65 -3.01
CA PRO A 116 6.78 -1.15 -3.03
C PRO A 116 6.67 -2.67 -3.25
N ASP A 117 7.71 -3.32 -3.79
CA ASP A 117 7.77 -4.78 -3.89
C ASP A 117 7.99 -5.49 -2.54
N PHE A 118 8.29 -4.77 -1.46
CA PHE A 118 8.27 -5.33 -0.11
C PHE A 118 6.86 -5.57 0.41
N PHE A 119 5.85 -4.88 -0.13
CA PHE A 119 4.47 -5.06 0.30
C PHE A 119 3.94 -6.47 0.09
N SER A 120 4.33 -7.18 -0.99
CA SER A 120 3.94 -8.59 -1.15
C SER A 120 4.52 -9.47 -0.04
N THR A 121 5.81 -9.30 0.28
CA THR A 121 6.46 -10.03 1.38
C THR A 121 5.81 -9.74 2.74
N ILE A 122 5.43 -8.48 2.99
CA ILE A 122 4.72 -8.11 4.22
C ILE A 122 3.32 -8.73 4.25
N ALA A 123 2.60 -8.74 3.12
CA ALA A 123 1.28 -9.36 3.00
C ALA A 123 1.34 -10.87 3.31
N ASP A 124 2.30 -11.58 2.72
CA ASP A 124 2.48 -13.03 2.95
C ASP A 124 2.81 -13.31 4.43
N ALA A 125 3.66 -12.48 5.03
CA ALA A 125 3.96 -12.56 6.45
C ALA A 125 2.74 -12.28 7.34
N MET A 126 1.88 -11.31 6.95
CA MET A 126 0.62 -11.02 7.64
C MET A 126 -0.33 -12.21 7.59
N VAL A 127 -0.54 -12.81 6.42
CA VAL A 127 -1.36 -14.01 6.28
C VAL A 127 -0.84 -15.12 7.19
N ALA A 128 0.46 -15.43 7.11
CA ALA A 128 1.05 -16.51 7.91
C ALA A 128 0.92 -16.28 9.42
N GLU A 129 1.17 -15.06 9.91
CA GLU A 129 1.04 -14.77 11.35
C GLU A 129 -0.40 -14.75 11.83
N CYS A 130 -1.35 -14.28 11.02
CA CYS A 130 -2.77 -14.28 11.39
C CYS A 130 -3.35 -15.70 11.40
N VAL A 131 -2.99 -16.55 10.43
CA VAL A 131 -3.35 -17.97 10.43
C VAL A 131 -2.72 -18.71 11.61
N ARG A 132 -1.46 -18.41 11.95
CA ARG A 132 -0.79 -19.00 13.12
C ARG A 132 -1.45 -18.55 14.43
N GLN A 133 -1.96 -17.31 14.48
CA GLN A 133 -2.62 -16.74 15.66
C GLN A 133 -3.96 -17.42 15.98
N ASP A 134 -4.66 -17.94 14.97
CA ASP A 134 -5.89 -18.73 15.14
C ASP A 134 -5.71 -19.96 16.04
N GLY A 135 -4.48 -20.47 16.16
CA GLY A 135 -4.17 -21.58 17.07
C GLY A 135 -4.84 -22.91 16.68
N GLY A 136 -5.37 -23.03 15.46
CA GLY A 136 -6.09 -24.22 15.00
C GLY A 136 -7.55 -24.28 15.43
N ALA A 137 -8.13 -23.17 15.90
CA ALA A 137 -9.57 -23.10 16.21
C ALA A 137 -10.43 -23.36 14.98
N GLN A 138 -9.95 -22.99 13.80
CA GLN A 138 -10.62 -23.19 12.51
C GLN A 138 -9.79 -24.09 11.59
N LYS A 139 -10.42 -24.62 10.54
CA LYS A 139 -9.73 -25.43 9.53
C LYS A 139 -8.69 -24.56 8.81
N ARG A 140 -7.41 -24.92 8.99
CA ARG A 140 -6.25 -24.13 8.51
C ARG A 140 -6.36 -23.65 7.06
N CYS A 141 -6.83 -24.50 6.14
CA CYS A 141 -6.95 -24.11 4.73
C CYS A 141 -8.02 -23.03 4.49
N GLU A 142 -9.11 -23.06 5.27
CA GLU A 142 -10.20 -22.09 5.17
C GLU A 142 -9.79 -20.75 5.77
N THR A 143 -9.10 -20.77 6.92
CA THR A 143 -8.51 -19.59 7.55
C THR A 143 -7.48 -18.95 6.63
N LEU A 144 -6.60 -19.75 6.04
CA LEU A 144 -5.61 -19.30 5.06
C LEU A 144 -6.28 -18.59 3.88
N MET A 145 -7.27 -19.24 3.25
CA MET A 145 -8.00 -18.67 2.13
C MET A 145 -8.69 -17.36 2.49
N ALA A 146 -9.33 -17.31 3.67
CA ALA A 146 -10.00 -16.09 4.14
C ALA A 146 -9.03 -14.93 4.32
N TRP A 147 -7.89 -15.16 4.97
CA TRP A 147 -6.85 -14.15 5.15
C TRP A 147 -6.20 -13.73 3.83
N SER A 148 -5.96 -14.66 2.91
CA SER A 148 -5.40 -14.33 1.58
C SER A 148 -6.31 -13.40 0.79
N LEU A 149 -7.63 -13.64 0.80
CA LEU A 149 -8.60 -12.75 0.14
C LEU A 149 -8.58 -11.35 0.75
N LEU A 150 -8.63 -11.25 2.08
CA LEU A 150 -8.57 -9.95 2.76
C LEU A 150 -7.27 -9.21 2.46
N MET A 151 -6.12 -9.89 2.56
CA MET A 151 -4.82 -9.28 2.33
C MET A 151 -4.64 -8.86 0.87
N GLN A 152 -5.18 -9.60 -0.09
CA GLN A 152 -5.20 -9.16 -1.48
C GLN A 152 -5.93 -7.83 -1.65
N PHE A 153 -7.10 -7.68 -1.03
CA PHE A 153 -7.85 -6.43 -1.07
C PHE A 153 -7.14 -5.28 -0.35
N ILE A 154 -6.65 -5.53 0.88
CA ILE A 154 -5.89 -4.54 1.65
C ILE A 154 -4.69 -4.06 0.84
N PHE A 155 -3.84 -4.97 0.36
CA PHE A 155 -2.59 -4.60 -0.30
C PHE A 155 -2.75 -4.09 -1.73
N SER A 156 -3.91 -4.25 -2.35
CA SER A 156 -4.25 -3.46 -3.54
C SER A 156 -4.34 -1.97 -3.16
N ASN A 157 -5.16 -1.65 -2.15
CA ASN A 157 -5.38 -0.28 -1.68
C ASN A 157 -4.13 0.34 -1.01
N VAL A 158 -3.31 -0.46 -0.32
CA VAL A 158 -2.01 0.00 0.23
C VAL A 158 -1.09 0.50 -0.87
N ARG A 159 -1.01 -0.23 -2.00
CA ARG A 159 -0.18 0.20 -3.14
C ARG A 159 -0.72 1.48 -3.75
N ASP A 160 -2.04 1.60 -3.88
CA ASP A 160 -2.68 2.81 -4.41
C ASP A 160 -2.36 4.03 -3.54
N GLY A 161 -2.48 3.91 -2.21
CA GLY A 161 -2.13 4.96 -1.27
C GLY A 161 -0.65 5.34 -1.31
N TYR A 162 0.23 4.34 -1.32
CA TYR A 162 1.68 4.55 -1.45
C TYR A 162 2.03 5.34 -2.72
N TYR A 163 1.50 4.94 -3.87
CA TYR A 163 1.78 5.63 -5.14
C TYR A 163 1.10 7.01 -5.23
N ALA A 164 -0.04 7.23 -4.57
CA ALA A 164 -0.65 8.55 -4.48
C ALA A 164 0.25 9.52 -3.72
N GLU A 165 0.71 9.13 -2.54
CA GLU A 165 1.56 9.96 -1.69
C GLU A 165 2.94 10.21 -2.32
N VAL A 166 3.62 9.19 -2.86
CA VAL A 166 4.90 9.38 -3.56
C VAL A 166 4.77 10.36 -4.74
N ARG A 167 3.65 10.33 -5.47
CA ARG A 167 3.40 11.31 -6.54
C ARG A 167 3.19 12.72 -5.99
N GLN A 168 2.50 12.86 -4.86
CA GLN A 168 2.30 14.14 -4.20
C GLN A 168 3.62 14.73 -3.71
N GLN A 169 4.47 13.94 -3.06
CA GLN A 169 5.81 14.35 -2.59
C GLN A 169 6.69 14.87 -3.73
N ARG A 170 6.67 14.19 -4.89
CA ARG A 170 7.40 14.67 -6.09
C ARG A 170 6.84 15.99 -6.60
N ARG A 171 5.52 16.18 -6.56
CA ARG A 171 4.86 17.41 -7.00
C ARG A 171 5.12 18.58 -6.05
N SER A 172 5.25 18.34 -4.75
CA SER A 172 5.59 19.39 -3.77
C SER A 172 7.07 19.76 -3.81
N SER A 173 7.98 18.86 -4.21
CA SER A 173 9.40 19.20 -4.37
C SER A 173 9.73 19.98 -5.65
N LEU A 174 8.88 19.89 -6.69
CA LEU A 174 9.12 20.51 -8.01
C LEU A 174 9.04 22.06 -8.01
N PRO A 175 8.04 22.73 -7.40
CA PRO A 175 7.96 24.19 -7.37
C PRO A 175 9.15 24.85 -6.68
N GLN A 176 9.63 24.27 -5.57
CA GLN A 176 10.81 24.74 -4.85
C GLN A 176 12.07 24.63 -5.72
N GLN A 177 12.24 23.52 -6.43
CA GLN A 177 13.40 23.33 -7.30
C GLN A 177 13.36 24.27 -8.52
N LEU A 178 12.18 24.47 -9.12
CA LEU A 178 11.98 25.42 -10.24
C LEU A 178 12.20 26.87 -9.80
N PHE A 179 11.77 27.25 -8.60
CA PHE A 179 12.01 28.58 -8.05
C PHE A 179 13.50 28.84 -7.79
N LEU A 180 14.22 27.87 -7.22
CA LEU A 180 15.67 27.93 -7.02
C LEU A 180 16.45 28.00 -8.35
N LEU A 181 16.05 27.19 -9.35
CA LEU A 181 16.62 27.26 -10.71
C LEU A 181 16.37 28.61 -11.37
N LYS A 182 15.19 29.20 -11.18
CA LYS A 182 14.85 30.52 -11.70
C LYS A 182 15.67 31.63 -11.00
N GLN A 183 15.84 31.56 -9.68
CA GLN A 183 16.69 32.50 -8.93
C GLN A 183 18.17 32.39 -9.33
N ASN A 184 18.71 31.18 -9.47
CA ASN A 184 20.09 31.00 -9.90
C ASN A 184 20.34 31.51 -11.33
N ASN A 185 19.39 31.30 -12.25
CA ASN A 185 19.49 31.87 -13.60
C ASN A 185 19.40 33.40 -13.62
N LEU A 186 18.55 34.00 -12.77
CA LEU A 186 18.48 35.45 -12.59
C LEU A 186 19.78 36.02 -12.01
N ASN A 187 20.36 35.38 -11.01
CA ASN A 187 21.61 35.82 -10.39
C ASN A 187 22.79 35.74 -11.38
N ASN A 188 22.88 34.66 -12.17
CA ASN A 188 23.90 34.51 -13.21
C ASN A 188 23.75 35.53 -14.36
N ALA A 189 22.51 35.93 -14.70
CA ALA A 189 22.26 36.94 -15.72
C ALA A 189 22.65 38.36 -15.25
N VAL A 190 22.60 38.62 -13.94
CA VAL A 190 22.99 39.91 -13.34
C VAL A 190 24.52 40.01 -13.20
N THR A 191 25.21 38.91 -12.89
CA THR A 191 26.68 38.90 -12.76
C THR A 191 27.44 38.81 -14.09
N GLY A 192 26.76 38.52 -15.21
CA GLY A 192 27.38 38.37 -16.54
C GLY A 192 27.56 39.67 -17.35
N ARG A 193 27.20 40.85 -16.84
CA ARG A 193 27.36 42.15 -17.53
C ARG A 193 28.47 43.01 -16.93
N GLY A 194 29.66 42.45 -16.82
CA GLY A 194 30.80 43.16 -16.28
C GLY A 194 32.10 42.46 -16.56
N SER A 195 32.47 42.32 -17.84
CA SER A 195 33.88 42.34 -18.27
C SER A 195 33.98 42.34 -19.80
N LEU A 196 34.63 43.41 -20.28
CA LEU A 196 35.19 43.70 -21.61
C LEU A 196 34.22 44.18 -22.70
#